data_AF-A0A397AE59-F1
#
_entry.id   AF-A0A397AE59-F1
#
_cell.length_a   1.000
_cell.length_b   1.000
_cell.length_c   1.000
_cell.angle_alpha   90.00
_cell.angle_beta   90.00
_cell.angle_gamma   90.00
#
_symmetry.space_group_name_H-M   'P 1'
#
loop_
_entity.id
_entity.type
_entity.pdbx_description
1 polymer ?
#
loop_
_entity_poly.entity_id
_entity_poly.type
_entity_poly.pdbx_seq_one_letter_code
_entity_poly.pdbx_strand_id
1 'polypeptide(L)' 'NSVKTRTNAQVSCAGQFIANHLGEYETSGKWIHVDMAYPVIEDDLATGFGVGLVQSLLASLP' A
#
# COMPACT_ATOMS: atom_id res chain seq x y z
N ASN A 1 12.98 -4.02 11.59
CA ASN A 1 11.96 -3.74 10.54
C ASN A 1 10.66 -4.53 10.77
N SER A 2 10.22 -4.70 12.02
CA SER A 2 8.95 -5.36 12.35
C SER A 2 8.37 -4.75 13.62
N VAL A 3 7.06 -4.80 13.78
CA VAL A 3 6.39 -4.32 14.98
C VAL A 3 6.71 -5.20 16.18
N LYS A 4 6.95 -4.58 17.34
CA LYS A 4 7.12 -5.32 18.61
C LYS A 4 5.85 -6.08 19.00
N THR A 5 4.68 -5.49 18.72
CA THR A 5 3.36 -6.04 19.03
C THR A 5 2.57 -6.22 17.74
N ARG A 6 2.25 -7.47 17.37
CA ARG A 6 1.56 -7.77 16.08
C ARG A 6 0.12 -7.25 16.02
N THR A 7 -0.55 -7.09 17.15
CA THR A 7 -1.90 -6.54 17.24
C THR A 7 -1.94 -5.01 17.20
N ASN A 8 -0.81 -4.34 16.95
CA ASN A 8 -0.73 -2.90 16.83
C ASN A 8 -0.79 -2.46 15.36
N ALA A 9 -1.96 -2.58 14.73
CA ALA A 9 -2.24 -2.11 13.36
C ALA A 9 -1.11 -2.44 12.35
N GLN A 10 -0.77 -3.72 12.21
CA GLN A 10 0.47 -4.16 11.54
C GLN A 10 0.62 -3.65 10.09
N VAL A 11 -0.46 -3.63 9.30
CA VAL A 11 -0.46 -3.11 7.93
C VAL A 11 -0.11 -1.61 7.92
N SER A 12 -0.70 -0.83 8.83
CA SER A 12 -0.39 0.60 8.97
C SER A 12 1.06 0.80 9.42
N CYS A 13 1.59 0.00 10.33
CA CYS A 13 2.99 0.09 10.74
C CYS A 13 3.97 -0.27 9.61
N ALA A 14 3.62 -1.21 8.73
CA ALA A 14 4.41 -1.51 7.54
C ALA A 14 4.42 -0.33 6.56
N GLY A 15 3.26 0.31 6.34
CA GLY A 15 3.16 1.56 5.60
C GLY A 15 4.03 2.67 6.20
N GLN A 16 3.94 2.90 7.51
CA GLN A 16 4.75 3.90 8.21
C GLN A 16 6.26 3.61 8.11
N PHE A 17 6.65 2.33 8.17
CA PHE A 17 8.04 1.96 7.97
C PHE A 17 8.57 2.44 6.62
N ILE A 18 7.80 2.29 5.54
CA ILE A 18 8.17 2.81 4.21
C ILE A 18 8.17 4.35 4.21
N ALA A 19 7.12 4.97 4.76
CA ALA A 19 6.94 6.42 4.82
C ALA A 19 8.15 7.14 5.45
N ASN A 20 8.70 6.59 6.53
CA ASN A 20 9.87 7.13 7.23
C ASN A 20 11.15 7.23 6.37
N HIS A 21 11.18 6.61 5.18
CA HIS A 21 12.30 6.68 4.24
C HIS A 21 12.04 7.61 3.04
N LEU A 22 10.89 8.30 2.99
CA LEU A 22 10.54 9.22 1.90
C LEU A 22 11.04 10.67 2.12
N GLY A 23 11.59 10.98 3.29
CA GLY A 23 12.04 12.33 3.64
C GLY A 23 10.88 13.34 3.62
N GLU A 24 11.11 14.52 3.08
CA GLU A 24 10.10 15.59 3.00
C GLU A 24 8.86 15.20 2.16
N TYR A 25 9.00 14.24 1.24
CA TYR A 25 7.89 13.79 0.40
C TYR A 25 6.78 13.10 1.19
N GLU A 26 7.08 12.55 2.38
CA GLU A 26 6.09 11.93 3.26
C GLU A 26 5.00 12.92 3.71
N THR A 27 5.39 14.17 3.96
CA THR A 27 4.48 15.24 4.45
C THR A 27 4.04 16.21 3.36
N SER A 28 4.86 16.41 2.32
CA SER A 28 4.58 17.38 1.24
C SER A 28 3.97 16.76 -0.01
N GLY A 29 4.21 15.47 -0.24
CA GLY A 29 3.74 14.74 -1.42
C GLY A 29 2.38 14.08 -1.22
N LYS A 30 1.85 13.52 -2.31
CA LYS A 30 0.75 12.55 -2.25
C LYS A 30 1.37 11.15 -2.33
N TRP A 31 1.19 10.35 -1.29
CA TRP A 31 1.68 8.98 -1.25
C TRP A 31 0.58 8.04 -0.73
N ILE A 32 0.57 6.81 -1.23
CA ILE A 32 -0.41 5.80 -0.85
C ILE A 32 0.32 4.47 -0.68
N HIS A 33 0.14 3.81 0.46
CA HIS A 33 0.53 2.42 0.67
C HIS A 33 -0.65 1.50 0.35
N VAL A 34 -0.45 0.54 -0.56
CA VAL A 34 -1.46 -0.47 -0.90
C VAL A 34 -0.93 -1.84 -0.50
N ASP A 35 -1.46 -2.38 0.60
CA ASP A 35 -1.27 -3.79 0.95
C ASP A 35 -2.28 -4.64 0.16
N MET A 36 -1.76 -5.44 -0.76
CA MET A 36 -2.54 -6.28 -1.66
C MET A 36 -2.21 -7.77 -1.48
N ALA A 37 -1.75 -8.19 -0.29
CA ALA A 37 -1.35 -9.57 -0.05
C ALA A 37 -2.46 -10.60 -0.37
N TYR A 38 -3.72 -10.28 -0.06
CA TYR A 38 -4.88 -11.15 -0.31
C TYR A 38 -5.55 -10.95 -1.68
N PRO A 39 -5.87 -9.73 -2.14
CA PRO A 39 -6.66 -9.57 -3.37
C PRO A 39 -5.95 -9.99 -4.66
N VAL A 40 -4.64 -10.27 -4.63
CA VAL A 40 -3.87 -10.70 -5.82
C VAL A 40 -4.17 -12.14 -6.26
N ILE A 41 -4.80 -12.95 -5.43
CA ILE A 41 -5.03 -14.38 -5.68
C ILE A 41 -6.44 -14.82 -5.24
N GLU A 42 -7.07 -15.68 -6.02
CA GLU A 42 -8.33 -16.36 -5.71
C GLU A 42 -8.25 -17.79 -6.27
N ASP A 43 -8.56 -18.80 -5.46
CA ASP A 43 -8.49 -20.23 -5.83
C ASP A 43 -7.19 -20.64 -6.54
N ASP A 44 -6.04 -20.23 -5.98
CA ASP A 44 -4.69 -20.47 -6.51
C ASP A 44 -4.39 -19.84 -7.89
N LEU A 45 -5.25 -18.95 -8.37
CA LEU A 45 -5.09 -18.21 -9.62
C LEU A 45 -4.91 -16.71 -9.36
N ALA A 46 -4.04 -16.08 -10.15
CA ALA A 46 -3.83 -14.64 -10.08
C ALA A 46 -5.07 -13.89 -10.57
N THR A 47 -5.54 -12.91 -9.78
CA THR A 47 -6.74 -12.11 -10.10
C THR A 47 -6.45 -10.95 -11.07
N GLY A 48 -5.18 -10.54 -11.18
CA GLY A 48 -4.80 -9.32 -11.88
C GLY A 48 -5.16 -8.02 -11.14
N PHE A 49 -5.49 -8.10 -9.83
CA PHE A 49 -5.75 -6.92 -9.00
C PHE A 49 -4.58 -5.93 -9.04
N GLY A 50 -4.91 -4.64 -9.14
CA GLY A 50 -3.94 -3.55 -9.20
C GLY A 50 -3.90 -2.83 -10.55
N VAL A 51 -4.06 -3.54 -11.68
CA VAL A 51 -4.02 -2.91 -13.01
C VAL A 51 -5.17 -1.88 -13.16
N GLY A 52 -6.41 -2.30 -12.91
CA GLY A 52 -7.57 -1.41 -12.95
C GLY A 52 -7.52 -0.30 -11.90
N LEU A 53 -6.94 -0.57 -10.72
CA LEU A 53 -6.76 0.40 -9.65
C LEU A 53 -5.86 1.56 -10.10
N VAL A 54 -4.67 1.26 -10.63
CA VAL A 54 -3.73 2.28 -11.10
C VAL A 54 -4.33 3.11 -12.23
N GLN A 55 -4.97 2.44 -13.21
CA GLN A 55 -5.60 3.16 -14.34
C GLN A 55 -6.72 4.09 -13.88
N SER A 56 -7.55 3.64 -12.93
CA SER A 56 -8.64 4.46 -12.39
C SER A 56 -8.12 5.65 -11.58
N LEU A 57 -7.07 5.44 -10.77
CA LEU A 57 -6.42 6.53 -10.02
C LEU A 57 -5.89 7.60 -10.98
N LEU A 58 -5.15 7.20 -12.02
CA LEU A 58 -4.60 8.12 -13.02
C LEU A 58 -5.69 8.87 -13.78
N ALA A 59 -6.78 8.19 -14.16
CA ALA A 59 -7.92 8.81 -14.82
C ALA A 59 -8.69 9.79 -13.91
N SER A 60 -8.58 9.64 -12.59
CA SER A 60 -9.21 10.52 -11.59
C SER A 60 -8.34 11.70 -11.16
N LEU A 61 -7.10 11.80 -11.63
CA LEU A 61 -6.24 12.93 -11.31
C LEU A 61 -6.77 14.19 -12.01
N PRO A 62 -6.83 15.34 -11.29
CA PRO A 62 -7.27 16.61 -11.85
C PRO A 62 -6.29 17.19 -12.87
#